data_AF-A0A1G9T4N5-F1
#
_entry.id   AF-A0A1G9T4N5-F1
#
_cell.length_a   1.000
_cell.length_b   1.000
_cell.length_c   1.000
_cell.angle_alpha   90.00
_cell.angle_beta   90.00
_cell.angle_gamma   90.00
#
_symmetry.space_group_name_H-M   'P 1'
#
loop_
_entity.id
_entity.type
_entity.pdbx_description
1 polymer ?
#
loop_
_entity_poly.entity_id
_entity_poly.type
_entity_poly.pdbx_seq_one_letter_code
_entity_poly.pdbx_strand_id
1 'polypeptide(L)'
;MIYARDFRVSSAGHDFNGKWEEKALFGNGSKLVYGYNTFLINEDYSHSNCKYSQAYLINANGTFRANAALTTTWSKIEVTHAGNFIYYGVTY
;
A
#
# COMPACT_ATOMS: atom_id res chain seq x y z
N MET A 1 14.58 -12.66 -18.63
CA MET A 1 13.48 -12.69 -17.65
C MET A 1 13.68 -11.54 -16.69
N ILE A 2 12.76 -10.60 -16.61
CA ILE A 2 12.72 -9.61 -15.53
C ILE A 2 11.85 -10.23 -14.44
N TYR A 3 12.41 -10.49 -13.26
CA TYR A 3 11.65 -10.98 -12.10
C TYR A 3 10.97 -9.79 -11.45
N ALA A 4 9.64 -9.81 -11.38
CA ALA A 4 8.90 -8.88 -10.52
C ALA A 4 9.29 -9.16 -9.06
N ARG A 5 9.65 -8.11 -8.32
CA ARG A 5 9.94 -8.17 -6.89
C ARG A 5 8.75 -7.63 -6.11
N ASP A 6 8.47 -8.24 -4.97
CA ASP A 6 7.43 -7.79 -4.05
C ASP A 6 8.05 -7.22 -2.78
N PHE A 7 7.58 -6.05 -2.37
CA PHE A 7 7.82 -5.48 -1.05
C PHE A 7 6.50 -5.35 -0.30
N ARG A 8 6.47 -5.81 0.96
CA ARG A 8 5.25 -5.86 1.77
C ARG A 8 5.53 -5.53 3.22
N VAL A 9 4.63 -4.76 3.82
CA VAL A 9 4.58 -4.43 5.23
C VAL A 9 3.18 -4.75 5.78
N SER A 10 3.06 -4.83 7.09
CA SER A 10 1.79 -5.10 7.78
C SER A 10 1.41 -3.94 8.69
N SER A 11 0.12 -3.85 9.04
CA SER A 11 -0.40 -2.93 10.07
C SER A 11 0.02 -3.28 11.51
N ALA A 12 1.01 -4.16 11.71
CA ALA A 12 1.45 -4.57 13.04
C ALA A 12 1.91 -3.36 13.86
N GLY A 13 1.41 -3.23 15.09
CA GLY A 13 1.68 -2.09 15.96
C GLY A 13 0.71 -0.92 15.81
N HIS A 14 -0.22 -0.98 14.85
CA HIS A 14 -1.29 0.00 14.69
C HIS A 14 -2.66 -0.62 14.97
N ASP A 15 -3.54 0.18 15.58
CA ASP A 15 -4.97 -0.10 15.60
C ASP A 15 -5.70 0.74 14.53
N PHE A 16 -7.00 0.48 14.36
CA PHE A 16 -7.86 1.18 13.40
C PHE A 16 -8.87 2.10 14.11
N ASN A 17 -8.58 2.50 15.35
CA ASN A 17 -9.42 3.40 16.14
C ASN A 17 -9.22 4.87 15.72
N GLY A 18 -8.10 5.18 15.06
CA GLY A 18 -7.78 6.51 14.56
C GLY A 18 -6.87 6.45 13.34
N LYS A 19 -6.79 7.56 12.61
CA LYS A 19 -5.94 7.66 11.41
C LYS A 19 -4.45 7.50 11.76
N TRP A 20 -3.71 6.86 10.87
CA TRP A 20 -2.26 6.76 10.94
C TRP A 20 -1.65 6.66 9.53
N GLU A 21 -0.38 7.01 9.42
CA GLU A 21 0.41 6.92 8.19
C GLU A 21 1.82 6.47 8.55
N GLU A 22 2.34 5.53 7.78
CA GLU A 22 3.72 5.07 7.86
C GLU A 22 4.42 5.16 6.51
N LYS A 23 5.74 5.14 6.57
CA LYS A 23 6.61 5.22 5.38
C LYS A 23 7.66 4.13 5.44
N ALA A 24 7.74 3.32 4.39
CA ALA A 24 8.76 2.32 4.22
C ALA A 24 9.60 2.62 2.97
N LEU A 25 10.92 2.43 3.08
CA LEU A 25 11.85 2.50 1.96
C LEU A 25 12.16 1.09 1.47
N PHE A 26 12.26 0.92 0.16
CA PHE A 26 12.61 -0.35 -0.45
C PHE A 26 13.37 -0.13 -1.77
N GLY A 27 14.06 -1.17 -2.23
CA GLY A 27 14.93 -1.10 -3.42
C GLY A 27 15.99 0.01 -3.28
N ASN A 28 16.26 0.73 -4.38
CA ASN A 28 17.21 1.84 -4.43
C ASN A 28 16.55 3.19 -4.10
N GLY A 29 15.90 3.30 -2.94
CA GLY A 29 15.29 4.56 -2.47
C GLY A 29 13.86 4.82 -2.94
N SER A 30 13.14 3.77 -3.39
CA SER A 30 11.70 3.86 -3.61
C SER A 30 10.96 3.86 -2.27
N LYS A 31 9.78 4.48 -2.25
CA LYS A 31 8.98 4.69 -1.05
C LYS A 31 7.61 4.05 -1.19
N LEU A 32 7.16 3.43 -0.11
CA LEU A 32 5.78 3.04 0.14
C LEU A 32 5.26 3.94 1.26
N VAL A 33 4.17 4.67 0.99
CA VAL A 33 3.40 5.40 1.99
C VAL A 33 2.10 4.64 2.17
N TYR A 34 1.78 4.27 3.40
CA TYR A 34 0.64 3.41 3.67
C TYR A 34 0.00 3.77 5.00
N GLY A 35 -1.27 3.41 5.18
CA GLY A 35 -1.94 3.66 6.43
C GLY A 35 -3.43 3.50 6.38
N TYR A 36 -4.07 4.15 7.36
CA TYR A 36 -5.50 4.15 7.56
C TYR A 36 -6.00 5.58 7.76
N ASN A 37 -7.11 5.94 7.12
CA ASN A 37 -7.72 7.26 7.22
C ASN A 37 -9.23 7.15 7.46
N THR A 38 -9.77 7.99 8.36
CA THR A 38 -11.17 7.93 8.80
C THR A 38 -12.07 8.97 8.11
N PHE A 39 -11.59 9.65 7.07
CA PHE A 39 -12.28 10.82 6.53
C PHE A 39 -13.55 10.50 5.72
N LEU A 40 -13.56 9.42 4.94
CA LEU A 40 -14.71 9.07 4.08
C LEU A 40 -15.25 7.68 4.38
N ILE A 41 -14.50 6.66 4.00
CA ILE A 41 -14.96 5.27 4.01
C ILE A 41 -14.25 4.43 5.06
N ASN A 42 -13.51 5.06 5.98
CA ASN A 42 -12.51 4.38 6.79
C ASN A 42 -11.57 3.60 5.86
N GLU A 43 -10.69 4.29 5.15
CA GLU A 43 -9.91 3.70 4.06
C GLU A 43 -8.55 3.18 4.53
N ASP A 44 -8.20 1.98 4.08
CA ASP A 44 -6.82 1.56 4.02
C ASP A 44 -6.20 2.05 2.70
N TYR A 45 -4.96 2.55 2.73
CA TYR A 45 -4.30 3.04 1.52
C TYR A 45 -2.85 2.60 1.39
N SER A 46 -2.41 2.43 0.14
CA SER A 46 -1.06 2.02 -0.23
C SER A 46 -0.61 2.80 -1.47
N HIS A 47 0.43 3.61 -1.30
CA HIS A 47 0.96 4.52 -2.32
C HIS A 47 2.45 4.23 -2.55
N SER A 48 2.87 3.99 -3.79
CA SER A 48 4.28 3.80 -4.13
C SER A 48 4.74 4.71 -5.27
N ASN A 49 5.98 5.21 -5.20
CA ASN A 49 6.58 6.04 -6.27
C ASN A 49 7.59 5.28 -7.15
N CYS A 50 7.62 3.94 -7.08
CA CYS A 50 8.56 3.15 -7.84
C CYS A 50 8.15 3.08 -9.33
N LYS A 51 9.14 3.11 -10.24
CA LYS A 51 8.89 2.98 -11.68
C LYS A 51 8.52 1.54 -12.03
N TYR A 52 7.57 1.37 -12.95
CA TYR A 52 7.06 0.06 -13.37
C TYR A 52 6.45 -0.73 -12.21
N SER A 53 5.86 -0.03 -11.25
CA SER A 53 5.36 -0.65 -10.03
C SER A 53 3.83 -0.63 -9.91
N GLN A 54 3.30 -1.55 -9.13
CA GLN A 54 1.88 -1.64 -8.80
C GLN A 54 1.72 -1.69 -7.28
N ALA A 55 1.17 -0.64 -6.68
CA ALA A 55 0.80 -0.66 -5.27
C ALA A 55 -0.38 -1.63 -5.07
N TYR A 56 -0.38 -2.34 -3.96
CA TYR A 56 -1.44 -3.25 -3.59
C TYR A 56 -1.75 -3.19 -2.10
N LEU A 57 -2.93 -3.70 -1.77
CA LEU A 57 -3.44 -3.81 -0.43
C LEU A 57 -4.19 -5.13 -0.24
N ILE A 58 -4.06 -5.72 0.94
CA ILE A 58 -4.80 -6.93 1.33
C ILE A 58 -5.46 -6.67 2.67
N ASN A 59 -6.79 -6.75 2.68
CA ASN A 59 -7.60 -6.69 3.89
C ASN A 59 -8.64 -7.83 3.89
N ALA A 60 -9.57 -7.85 4.86
CA ALA A 60 -10.57 -8.92 4.94
C ALA A 60 -11.58 -8.92 3.78
N ASN A 61 -11.68 -7.84 2.98
CA ASN A 61 -12.47 -7.80 1.76
C ASN A 61 -11.72 -8.37 0.53
N GLY A 62 -10.44 -8.70 0.67
CA GLY A 62 -9.65 -9.35 -0.38
C GLY A 62 -8.37 -8.59 -0.74
N THR A 63 -7.91 -8.81 -1.97
CA THR A 63 -6.69 -8.20 -2.52
C THR A 63 -7.05 -7.18 -3.59
N PHE A 64 -6.49 -6.00 -3.44
CA PHE A 64 -6.73 -4.86 -4.32
C PHE A 64 -5.40 -4.39 -4.90
N ARG A 65 -5.39 -3.98 -6.17
CA ARG A 65 -4.20 -3.50 -6.84
C ARG A 65 -4.48 -2.23 -7.61
N ALA A 66 -3.56 -1.27 -7.52
CA ALA A 66 -3.58 -0.05 -8.29
C ALA A 66 -3.34 -0.32 -9.78
N ASN A 67 -3.48 0.70 -10.62
CA ASN A 67 -2.88 0.64 -11.96
C ASN A 67 -1.36 0.72 -11.87
N ALA A 68 -0.66 0.10 -12.82
CA ALA A 68 0.78 0.14 -12.89
C ALA A 68 1.28 1.57 -13.17
N ALA A 69 2.19 2.07 -12.34
CA ALA A 69 2.91 3.31 -12.60
C ALA A 69 4.00 3.06 -13.64
N LEU A 70 3.83 3.60 -14.85
CA LEU A 70 4.79 3.42 -15.95
C LEU A 70 6.01 4.36 -15.84
N THR A 71 5.93 5.35 -14.96
CA THR A 71 6.99 6.32 -14.65
C THR A 71 7.17 6.40 -13.13
N THR A 72 8.02 7.30 -12.61
CA THR A 72 8.19 7.55 -11.16
C THR A 72 7.01 8.30 -10.53
N THR A 73 5.83 8.20 -11.14
CA THR A 73 4.58 8.72 -10.58
C THR A 73 4.07 7.77 -9.49
N TRP A 74 3.15 8.27 -8.68
CA TRP A 74 2.55 7.50 -7.60
C TRP A 74 1.57 6.47 -8.14
N SER A 75 1.85 5.18 -7.95
CA SER A 75 0.85 4.10 -7.99
C SER A 75 0.08 4.14 -6.68
N LYS A 76 -1.24 4.33 -6.74
CA LYS A 76 -2.07 4.55 -5.54
C LYS A 76 -3.28 3.63 -5.51
N ILE A 77 -3.59 3.14 -4.32
CA ILE A 77 -4.86 2.48 -4.04
C ILE A 77 -5.36 2.83 -2.64
N GLU A 78 -6.66 3.09 -2.56
CA GLU A 78 -7.44 3.43 -1.37
C GLU A 78 -8.70 2.56 -1.41
N VAL A 79 -8.98 1.81 -0.35
CA VAL A 79 -10.16 0.92 -0.29
C VAL A 79 -10.77 0.93 1.10
N THR A 80 -12.06 0.63 1.21
CA THR A 80 -12.75 0.48 2.49
C THR A 80 -12.06 -0.55 3.37
N HIS A 81 -11.78 -0.15 4.60
CA HIS A 81 -11.13 -0.96 5.61
C HIS A 81 -11.97 -2.17 6.00
N ALA A 82 -11.30 -3.30 6.21
CA ALA A 82 -11.94 -4.51 6.71
C ALA A 82 -10.94 -5.43 7.41
N GLY A 83 -11.32 -5.87 8.61
CA GLY A 83 -10.51 -6.80 9.41
C GLY A 83 -9.44 -6.10 10.23
N ASN A 84 -8.84 -6.85 11.16
CA ASN A 84 -7.94 -6.28 12.17
C ASN A 84 -6.46 -6.31 11.76
N PHE A 85 -6.15 -6.78 10.54
CA PHE A 85 -4.79 -6.96 10.08
C PHE A 85 -4.71 -6.76 8.58
N ILE A 86 -3.89 -5.80 8.17
CA ILE A 86 -3.82 -5.31 6.79
C ILE A 86 -2.39 -5.46 6.29
N TYR A 87 -2.25 -5.89 5.04
CA TYR A 87 -0.97 -5.85 4.34
C TYR A 87 -0.98 -4.76 3.27
N TYR A 88 0.11 -4.00 3.23
CA TYR A 88 0.36 -2.96 2.25
C TYR A 88 1.61 -3.34 1.48
N GLY A 89 1.62 -3.13 0.17
CA GLY A 89 2.79 -3.49 -0.60
C GLY A 89 2.82 -2.94 -2.00
N VAL A 90 3.85 -3.36 -2.71
CA VAL A 90 4.14 -2.97 -4.08
C VAL A 90 4.89 -4.08 -4.80
N THR A 91 4.48 -4.34 -6.04
CA THR A 91 5.19 -5.19 -6.99
C THR A 91 5.97 -4.30 -7.97
N TYR A 92 7.27 -4.50 -8.18
CA TYR A 92 8.15 -3.64 -9.01
C TYR A 92 9.34 -4.37 -9.64
#